data_AF-A0A6V7URK3-F1
#
_entry.id   AF-A0A6V7URK3-F1
#
_cell.length_a   1.000
_cell.length_b   1.000
_cell.length_c   1.000
_cell.angle_alpha   90.00
_cell.angle_beta   90.00
_cell.angle_gamma   90.00
#
_symmetry.space_group_name_H-M   'P 1'
#
loop_
_entity.id
_entity.type
_entity.pdbx_description
1 polymer ?
#
loop_
_entity_poly.entity_id
_entity_poly.type
_entity_poly.pdbx_seq_one_letter_code
_entity_poly.pdbx_strand_id
1 'polypeptide(L)'
;MERRKWLEHCLNPNGNLKLVWTCCIQENGLDSLLQTISSILTKLGNNDLEGNEPFLSRERHIQCLEMALENLEGARNALIKWNDPAMAAFFIDKCFESVGEIAGFIVPEQVLDSIFSQFCIGK
;
A
#
# COMPACT_ATOMS: atom_id res chain seq x y z
N MET A 1 12.60 39.67 -5.19
CA MET A 1 12.49 38.51 -6.10
C MET A 1 13.63 37.50 -5.88
N GLU A 2 14.84 37.93 -5.49
CA GLU A 2 16.00 37.03 -5.25
C GLU A 2 15.89 36.10 -4.04
N ARG A 3 15.27 36.55 -2.93
CA ARG A 3 15.19 35.76 -1.69
C ARG A 3 14.38 34.45 -1.84
N ARG A 4 13.36 34.44 -2.70
CA ARG A 4 12.57 33.22 -2.97
C ARG A 4 13.37 32.21 -3.78
N LYS A 5 14.07 32.65 -4.83
CA LYS A 5 14.95 31.79 -5.63
C LYS A 5 16.09 31.18 -4.81
N TRP A 6 16.66 31.96 -3.89
CA TRP A 6 17.68 31.45 -2.96
C TRP A 6 17.13 30.37 -2.02
N LEU A 7 15.96 30.61 -1.41
CA LEU A 7 15.32 29.62 -0.55
C LEU A 7 14.91 28.36 -1.31
N GLU A 8 14.43 28.49 -2.54
CA GLU A 8 14.09 27.34 -3.40
C GLU A 8 15.33 26.49 -3.69
N HIS A 9 16.48 27.12 -3.95
CA HIS A 9 17.75 26.43 -4.15
C HIS A 9 18.24 25.71 -2.89
N CYS A 10 18.11 26.33 -1.70
CA CYS A 10 18.51 25.71 -0.43
C CYS A 10 17.56 24.58 0.03
N LEU A 11 16.26 24.75 -0.17
CA LEU A 11 15.24 23.80 0.31
C LEU A 11 14.97 22.66 -0.68
N ASN A 12 15.29 22.85 -1.96
CA ASN A 12 15.13 21.84 -2.99
C ASN A 12 16.38 21.73 -3.89
N PRO A 13 17.54 21.36 -3.32
CA PRO A 13 18.81 21.32 -4.05
C PRO A 13 18.82 20.32 -5.21
N ASN A 14 18.02 19.24 -5.11
CA ASN A 14 17.92 18.18 -6.12
C ASN A 14 16.72 18.35 -7.07
N GLY A 15 15.90 19.39 -6.92
CA GLY A 15 14.72 19.63 -7.77
C GLY A 15 13.54 18.66 -7.55
N ASN A 16 13.66 17.66 -6.66
CA ASN A 16 12.66 16.60 -6.50
C ASN A 16 11.46 16.97 -5.62
N LEU A 17 11.51 18.10 -4.90
CA LEU A 17 10.42 18.52 -4.01
C LEU A 17 9.53 19.57 -4.67
N LYS A 18 8.21 19.43 -4.54
CA LYS A 18 7.25 20.47 -4.96
C LYS A 18 7.07 21.46 -3.80
N LEU A 19 7.65 22.65 -3.94
CA LEU A 19 7.55 23.72 -2.94
C LEU A 19 6.24 24.50 -3.10
N VAL A 20 5.52 24.69 -1.99
CA VAL A 20 4.31 25.52 -1.92
C VAL A 20 4.50 26.57 -0.83
N TRP A 21 4.29 27.83 -1.18
CA TRP A 21 4.43 28.95 -0.25
C TRP A 21 3.08 29.25 0.41
N THR A 22 3.03 29.22 1.74
CA THR A 22 1.83 29.53 2.52
C THR A 22 2.13 30.57 3.59
N CYS A 23 1.11 31.34 3.98
CA CYS A 23 1.18 32.32 5.05
C CYS A 23 -0.10 32.23 5.89
N CYS A 24 -0.02 31.59 7.05
CA CYS A 24 -1.18 31.40 7.93
C CYS A 24 -1.71 32.72 8.50
N ILE A 25 -0.85 33.73 8.69
CA ILE A 25 -1.23 35.04 9.22
C ILE A 25 -2.02 35.86 8.19
N GLN A 26 -1.72 35.67 6.90
CA GLN A 26 -2.39 36.37 5.80
C GLN A 26 -3.48 35.52 5.15
N GLU A 27 -3.78 34.34 5.71
CA GLU A 27 -4.73 33.35 5.19
C GLU A 27 -4.53 33.06 3.69
N ASN A 28 -3.29 33.09 3.22
CA ASN A 28 -2.97 32.97 1.80
C ASN A 28 -2.11 31.72 1.54
N GLY A 29 -2.36 31.06 0.41
CA GLY A 29 -1.62 29.87 -0.04
C GLY A 29 -2.19 28.54 0.47
N LEU A 30 -3.21 28.55 1.34
CA LEU A 30 -3.87 27.33 1.81
C LEU A 30 -4.53 26.55 0.65
N ASP A 31 -5.23 27.25 -0.25
CA ASP A 31 -5.83 26.63 -1.45
C ASP A 31 -4.76 26.00 -2.35
N SER A 32 -3.63 26.68 -2.53
CA SER A 32 -2.51 26.19 -3.34
C SER A 32 -1.87 24.93 -2.73
N LEU A 33 -1.81 24.87 -1.40
CA LEU A 33 -1.36 23.68 -0.66
C LEU A 33 -2.34 22.51 -0.85
N LEU A 34 -3.63 22.75 -0.65
CA LEU A 34 -4.67 21.73 -0.83
C LEU A 34 -4.69 21.19 -2.26
N GLN A 35 -4.64 22.06 -3.27
CA GLN A 35 -4.56 21.65 -4.68
C GLN A 35 -3.30 20.83 -4.96
N THR A 36 -2.17 21.21 -4.36
CA THR A 36 -0.92 20.47 -4.53
C THR A 36 -1.02 19.08 -3.92
N ILE A 37 -1.55 18.96 -2.70
CA ILE A 37 -1.77 17.68 -2.03
C ILE A 37 -2.73 16.81 -2.85
N SER A 38 -3.88 17.35 -3.27
CA SER A 38 -4.83 16.64 -4.13
C SER A 38 -4.16 16.16 -5.41
N SER A 39 -3.36 17.00 -6.08
CA SER A 39 -2.64 16.61 -7.30
C SER A 39 -1.64 15.47 -7.09
N ILE A 40 -1.05 15.36 -5.89
CA ILE A 40 -0.15 14.27 -5.54
C ILE A 40 -0.95 13.00 -5.27
N LEU A 41 -2.04 13.11 -4.51
CA LEU A 41 -2.92 11.97 -4.21
C LEU A 41 -3.57 11.39 -5.46
N THR A 42 -4.03 12.23 -6.40
CA THR A 42 -4.59 11.80 -7.70
C THR A 42 -3.55 11.16 -8.63
N LYS A 43 -2.25 11.42 -8.42
CA LYS A 43 -1.18 10.73 -9.15
C LYS A 43 -0.81 9.40 -8.51
N LEU A 44 -0.94 9.30 -7.19
CA LEU A 44 -0.62 8.09 -6.42
C LEU A 44 -1.76 7.08 -6.43
N GLY A 45 -3.00 7.54 -6.32
CA GLY A 45 -4.18 6.74 -6.62
C GLY A 45 -4.32 6.66 -8.12
N ASN A 46 -4.13 5.48 -8.70
CA ASN A 46 -4.40 5.24 -10.12
C ASN A 46 -5.77 5.85 -10.47
N ASN A 47 -5.82 6.71 -11.50
CA ASN A 47 -7.05 7.38 -11.95
C ASN A 47 -8.12 6.40 -12.48
N ASP A 48 -7.81 5.11 -12.50
CA ASP A 48 -8.64 4.04 -13.04
C ASP A 48 -9.52 3.36 -11.97
N LEU A 49 -9.70 3.98 -10.79
CA LEU A 49 -10.76 3.58 -9.88
C LEU A 49 -12.13 4.06 -10.43
N GLU A 50 -12.50 3.58 -11.62
CA GLU A 50 -13.85 3.66 -12.16
C GLU A 50 -14.77 2.76 -11.31
N GLY A 51 -15.11 3.25 -10.12
CA GLY A 51 -16.35 2.96 -9.38
C GLY A 51 -16.66 1.53 -8.93
N ASN A 52 -15.87 0.50 -9.27
CA ASN A 52 -16.25 -0.89 -8.93
C ASN A 52 -15.11 -1.90 -8.81
N GLU A 53 -13.84 -1.48 -8.90
CA GLU A 53 -12.73 -2.40 -8.68
C GLU A 53 -12.53 -2.70 -7.19
N PRO A 54 -12.31 -3.97 -6.80
CA PRO A 54 -12.07 -4.33 -5.41
C PRO A 54 -10.80 -3.67 -4.89
N PHE A 55 -10.95 -2.73 -3.95
CA PHE A 55 -9.85 -1.98 -3.36
C PHE A 55 -9.30 -2.68 -2.10
N LEU A 56 -8.01 -3.01 -2.13
CA LEU A 56 -7.30 -3.59 -0.99
C LEU A 56 -6.88 -2.50 0.01
N SER A 57 -7.75 -2.24 1.00
CA SER A 57 -7.53 -1.19 2.01
C SER A 57 -6.77 -1.65 3.27
N ARG A 58 -6.65 -2.97 3.48
CA ARG A 58 -6.10 -3.54 4.72
C ARG A 58 -4.72 -4.10 4.47
N GLU A 59 -3.75 -3.62 5.25
CA GLU A 59 -2.36 -4.11 5.24
C GLU A 59 -2.27 -5.63 5.36
N ARG A 60 -3.07 -6.23 6.26
CA ARG A 60 -3.14 -7.69 6.41
C ARG A 60 -3.48 -8.40 5.10
N HIS A 61 -4.47 -7.92 4.35
CA HIS A 61 -4.86 -8.56 3.09
C HIS A 61 -3.76 -8.42 2.03
N ILE A 62 -3.07 -7.27 2.02
CA ILE A 62 -1.93 -7.04 1.13
C ILE A 62 -0.81 -8.05 1.45
N GLN A 63 -0.44 -8.19 2.71
CA GLN A 63 0.59 -9.15 3.15
C GLN A 63 0.23 -10.59 2.78
N CYS A 64 -1.01 -11.03 3.02
CA CYS A 64 -1.46 -12.37 2.62
C CYS A 64 -1.37 -12.59 1.11
N LEU A 65 -1.70 -11.58 0.29
CA LEU A 65 -1.59 -11.67 -1.17
C LEU A 65 -0.14 -11.66 -1.67
N GLU A 66 0.73 -10.87 -1.04
CA GLU A 66 2.17 -10.88 -1.32
C GLU A 66 2.77 -12.26 -1.04
N MET A 67 2.44 -12.85 0.11
CA MET A 67 2.86 -14.23 0.45
C MET A 67 2.28 -15.26 -0.51
N ALA A 68 1.01 -15.13 -0.91
CA ALA A 68 0.41 -16.04 -1.88
C ALA A 68 1.12 -15.96 -3.24
N LEU A 69 1.47 -14.76 -3.69
CA LEU A 69 2.20 -14.53 -4.93
C LEU A 69 3.61 -15.13 -4.87
N GLU A 70 4.34 -14.89 -3.77
CA GLU A 70 5.67 -15.47 -3.57
C GLU A 70 5.64 -17.01 -3.61
N ASN A 71 4.65 -17.62 -2.97
CA ASN A 71 4.46 -19.08 -3.01
C ASN A 71 4.11 -19.58 -4.42
N LEU A 72 3.27 -18.87 -5.18
CA LEU A 72 2.99 -19.21 -6.58
C LEU A 72 4.25 -19.14 -7.45
N GLU A 73 5.11 -18.15 -7.24
CA GLU A 73 6.40 -18.08 -7.91
C GLU A 73 7.33 -19.23 -7.51
N GLY A 74 7.31 -19.62 -6.23
CA GLY A 74 7.98 -20.81 -5.71
C GLY A 74 7.51 -22.08 -6.41
N ALA A 75 6.20 -22.30 -6.52
CA ALA A 75 5.61 -23.44 -7.23
C ALA A 75 6.01 -23.47 -8.70
N ARG A 76 5.95 -22.32 -9.38
CA ARG A 76 6.38 -22.19 -10.78
C ARG A 76 7.86 -22.53 -10.94
N ASN A 77 8.72 -22.06 -10.04
CA ASN A 77 10.15 -22.36 -10.06
C ASN A 77 10.40 -23.87 -9.82
N ALA A 78 9.69 -24.48 -8.88
CA ALA A 78 9.79 -25.91 -8.60
C ALA A 78 9.44 -26.77 -9.83
N LEU A 79 8.38 -26.41 -10.56
CA LEU A 79 8.00 -27.12 -11.79
C LEU A 79 8.99 -26.87 -12.94
N ILE A 80 9.30 -25.61 -13.24
CA ILE A 80 10.05 -25.26 -14.47
C ILE A 80 11.54 -25.51 -14.32
N LYS A 81 12.12 -25.14 -13.18
CA LYS A 81 13.57 -25.19 -12.99
C LYS A 81 14.01 -26.53 -12.40
N TRP A 82 13.24 -27.06 -11.45
CA TRP A 82 13.68 -28.19 -10.61
C TRP A 82 12.96 -29.49 -10.97
N ASN A 83 11.90 -29.41 -11.80
CA ASN A 83 11.03 -30.53 -12.17
C ASN A 83 10.57 -31.34 -10.95
N ASP A 84 10.27 -30.63 -9.86
CA ASP A 84 9.86 -31.22 -8.57
C ASP A 84 8.38 -30.92 -8.31
N PRO A 85 7.48 -31.86 -8.66
CA PRO A 85 6.05 -31.68 -8.44
C PRO A 85 5.67 -31.73 -6.95
N ALA A 86 6.45 -32.40 -6.10
CA ALA A 86 6.15 -32.47 -4.67
C ALA A 86 6.43 -31.12 -4.00
N MET A 87 7.55 -30.48 -4.35
CA MET A 87 7.87 -29.13 -3.90
C MET A 87 6.87 -28.11 -4.45
N ALA A 88 6.43 -28.27 -5.71
CA ALA A 88 5.39 -27.42 -6.27
C ALA A 88 4.05 -27.54 -5.51
N ALA A 89 3.64 -28.77 -5.15
CA ALA A 89 2.44 -29.00 -4.35
C ALA A 89 2.53 -28.32 -2.97
N PHE A 90 3.68 -28.42 -2.29
CA PHE A 90 3.92 -27.73 -1.02
C PHE A 90 3.70 -26.21 -1.13
N PHE A 91 4.26 -25.58 -2.17
CA PHE A 91 4.08 -24.14 -2.39
C PHE A 91 2.63 -23.77 -2.72
N ILE A 92 1.92 -24.63 -3.47
CA ILE A 92 0.49 -24.43 -3.75
C ILE A 92 -0.32 -24.50 -2.46
N ASP A 93 -0.05 -25.45 -1.57
CA ASP A 93 -0.71 -25.54 -0.26
C ASP A 93 -0.46 -24.28 0.57
N LYS A 94 0.76 -23.73 0.56
CA LYS A 94 1.08 -22.46 1.23
C LYS A 94 0.36 -21.26 0.63
N CYS A 95 0.22 -21.21 -0.69
CA CYS A 95 -0.62 -20.20 -1.33
C CYS A 95 -2.08 -20.31 -0.87
N PHE A 96 -2.64 -21.52 -0.78
CA PHE A 96 -4.00 -21.74 -0.28
C PHE A 96 -4.16 -21.28 1.17
N GLU A 97 -3.18 -21.54 2.03
CA GLU A 97 -3.19 -21.06 3.42
C GLU A 97 -3.29 -19.54 3.50
N SER A 98 -2.41 -18.82 2.78
CA SER A 98 -2.40 -17.35 2.75
C SER A 98 -3.71 -16.74 2.23
N VAL A 99 -4.30 -17.34 1.17
CA VAL A 99 -5.60 -16.87 0.64
C VAL A 99 -6.75 -17.22 1.60
N GLY A 100 -6.70 -18.39 2.24
CA GLY A 100 -7.67 -18.83 3.24
C GLY A 100 -7.72 -17.91 4.45
N GLU A 101 -6.60 -17.30 4.82
CA GLU A 101 -6.52 -16.31 5.90
C GLU A 101 -7.26 -15.00 5.56
N ILE A 102 -7.26 -14.58 4.30
CA ILE A 102 -8.04 -13.40 3.85
C ILE A 102 -9.53 -13.67 4.03
N ALA A 103 -9.99 -14.84 3.59
CA ALA A 103 -11.39 -15.26 3.64
C ALA A 103 -11.85 -15.71 5.05
N GLY A 104 -10.93 -15.84 6.00
CA GLY A 104 -11.23 -16.24 7.38
C GLY A 104 -11.47 -17.75 7.56
N PHE A 105 -11.09 -18.58 6.56
CA PHE A 105 -11.13 -20.04 6.68
C PHE A 105 -10.02 -20.58 7.58
N ILE A 106 -8.90 -19.86 7.65
CA ILE A 106 -7.74 -20.18 8.48
C ILE A 106 -7.40 -18.91 9.25
N VAL A 107 -7.77 -18.83 10.52
CA VAL A 107 -7.50 -17.65 11.35
C VAL A 107 -6.62 -18.06 12.51
N PRO A 108 -5.36 -17.60 12.55
CA PRO A 108 -4.54 -17.73 13.76
C PRO A 108 -5.22 -17.01 14.92
N GLU A 109 -5.17 -17.57 16.13
CA GLU A 109 -5.79 -16.97 17.32
C GLU A 109 -5.30 -15.52 17.57
N GLN A 110 -4.03 -15.25 17.27
CA GLN A 110 -3.40 -13.92 17.35
C GLN A 110 -4.01 -12.88 16.38
N VAL A 111 -4.55 -13.34 15.24
CA VAL A 111 -5.21 -12.46 14.26
C VAL A 111 -6.57 -12.00 14.80
N LEU A 112 -7.29 -12.88 15.50
CA LEU A 112 -8.55 -12.51 16.17
C LEU A 112 -8.30 -11.44 17.23
N ASP A 113 -7.28 -11.62 18.07
CA ASP A 113 -6.93 -10.64 19.12
C ASP A 113 -6.61 -9.25 18.54
N SER A 114 -5.83 -9.20 17.45
CA SER A 114 -5.50 -7.94 16.77
C SER A 114 -6.76 -7.28 16.17
N ILE A 115 -7.61 -8.07 15.51
CA ILE A 115 -8.87 -7.57 14.95
C ILE A 115 -9.75 -6.99 16.07
N PHE A 116 -10.00 -7.75 17.14
CA PHE A 116 -10.89 -7.35 18.24
C PHE A 116 -10.33 -6.23 19.12
N SER A 117 -9.00 -6.05 19.16
CA SER A 117 -8.37 -4.91 19.85
C SER A 117 -8.73 -3.54 19.24
N GLN A 118 -9.12 -3.51 17.97
CA GLN A 118 -9.52 -2.29 17.25
C GLN A 118 -11.02 -1.99 17.38
N PHE A 119 -11.82 -2.89 17.95
CA PHE A 119 -13.23 -2.67 18.21
C PHE A 119 -13.42 -2.03 19.59
N CYS A 120 -14.27 -1.02 19.65
CA CYS A 120 -14.74 -0.50 20.93
C CYS A 120 -15.47 -1.61 21.70
N ILE A 121 -15.34 -1.61 23.04
CA ILE A 121 -16.05 -2.56 23.90
C ILE A 121 -17.55 -2.45 23.64
N GLY A 122 -18.17 -3.55 23.20
CA GLY A 122 -19.61 -3.63 22.94
C GLY A 122 -20.03 -3.64 21.47
N LYS A 123 -19.12 -3.95 20.54
CA LYS A 123 -19.46 -4.29 19.14
C LYS A 123 -19.44 -5.80 18.90
#